data_AF-A0A7S0QWJ0-F1
#
_entry.id   AF-A0A7S0QWJ0-F1
#
_cell.length_a   1.000
_cell.length_b   1.000
_cell.length_c   1.000
_cell.angle_alpha   90.00
_cell.angle_beta   90.00
_cell.angle_gamma   90.00
#
_symmetry.space_group_name_H-M   'P 1'
#
loop_
_entity.id
_entity.type
_entity.pdbx_description
1 polymer ?
#
loop_
_entity_poly.entity_id
_entity_poly.type
_entity_poly.pdbx_seq_one_letter_code
_entity_poly.pdbx_strand_id
1 'polypeptide(L)'
;MDPLSAVGVVTKCYELLKKIQEARKGAKDPKSTLGKLCSDLAKLCEPVEPLLLRLQSGTSNGNPDMAKALDFLSEALQEAVNLIAKVQRAGFTKLLLEKSTLQSALKEVGVKLERGIQVVTAVSQGRNHEEMKRELEKIAEEQRQRDHLMAREQKERDLQLHERLNAIFDRMPLSSPSSGGSNSN
;
A
#
# COMPACT_ATOMS: atom_id res chain seq x y z
N MET A 1 18.73 25.77 9.97
CA MET A 1 17.37 25.45 9.51
C MET A 1 16.60 25.07 10.75
N ASP A 2 15.67 25.93 11.17
CA ASP A 2 14.84 25.65 12.35
C ASP A 2 14.03 24.37 12.13
N PRO A 3 13.90 23.50 13.14
CA PRO A 3 13.01 22.36 13.04
C PRO A 3 11.60 22.91 12.79
N LEU A 4 10.97 22.49 11.70
CA LEU A 4 9.53 22.70 11.50
C LEU A 4 8.86 22.32 12.81
N SER A 5 8.26 23.30 13.48
CA SER A 5 7.59 23.05 14.76
C SER A 5 6.57 21.92 14.54
N ALA A 6 6.35 21.07 15.55
CA ALA A 6 5.38 19.97 15.44
C ALA A 6 4.01 20.45 14.90
N VAL A 7 3.65 21.69 15.21
CA VAL A 7 2.49 22.40 14.65
C VAL A 7 2.54 22.51 13.12
N GLY A 8 3.67 22.96 12.55
CA GLY A 8 3.85 23.06 11.09
C GLY A 8 3.75 21.70 10.38
N VAL A 9 4.28 20.64 10.99
CA VAL A 9 4.17 19.28 10.45
C VAL A 9 2.73 18.75 10.53
N VAL A 10 2.03 19.01 11.63
CA VAL A 10 0.59 18.69 11.77
C VAL A 10 -0.24 19.40 10.68
N THR A 11 -0.01 20.71 10.47
CA THR A 11 -0.69 21.46 9.40
C THR A 11 -0.42 20.86 8.03
N LYS A 12 0.84 20.50 7.73
CA LYS A 12 1.19 19.83 6.46
C LYS A 12 0.46 18.49 6.32
N CYS A 13 0.39 17.68 7.37
CA CYS A 13 -0.35 16.42 7.34
C CYS A 13 -1.84 16.62 7.04
N TYR A 14 -2.46 17.67 7.60
CA TYR A 14 -3.84 18.05 7.27
C TYR A 14 -4.03 18.41 5.80
N GLU A 15 -3.14 19.21 5.23
CA GLU A 15 -3.21 19.59 3.83
C GLU A 15 -3.09 18.39 2.89
N LEU A 16 -2.22 17.43 3.23
CA LEU A 16 -2.05 16.20 2.46
C LEU A 16 -3.29 15.30 2.55
N LEU A 17 -3.85 15.13 3.76
CA LEU A 17 -5.12 14.45 3.99
C LEU A 17 -6.25 15.04 3.14
N LYS A 18 -6.37 16.37 3.15
CA LYS A 18 -7.38 17.08 2.36
C LYS A 18 -7.23 16.81 0.87
N LYS A 19 -6.00 16.83 0.33
CA LYS A 19 -5.72 16.49 -1.08
C LYS A 19 -6.17 15.05 -1.43
N ILE A 20 -5.94 14.09 -0.54
CA ILE A 20 -6.37 12.69 -0.73
C ILE A 20 -7.90 12.62 -0.76
N GLN A 21 -8.59 13.28 0.18
CA GLN A 21 -10.05 13.32 0.25
C GLN A 21 -10.67 14.04 -0.96
N GLU A 22 -10.08 15.14 -1.42
CA GLU A 22 -10.50 15.86 -2.63
C GLU A 22 -10.31 15.00 -3.88
N ALA A 23 -9.19 14.29 -4.01
CA ALA A 23 -8.96 13.36 -5.11
C ALA A 23 -9.97 12.21 -5.13
N ARG A 24 -10.42 11.73 -3.96
CA ARG A 24 -11.53 10.78 -3.86
C ARG A 24 -12.84 11.37 -4.35
N LYS A 25 -13.20 12.60 -3.92
CA LYS A 25 -14.43 13.28 -4.36
C LYS A 25 -14.42 13.61 -5.85
N GLY A 26 -13.25 13.93 -6.42
CA GLY A 26 -13.07 14.27 -7.83
C GLY A 26 -13.03 13.06 -8.78
N ALA A 27 -12.98 11.83 -8.26
CA ALA A 27 -13.02 10.63 -9.07
C ALA A 27 -14.43 10.40 -9.64
N LYS A 28 -14.62 10.70 -10.93
CA LYS A 28 -15.92 10.59 -11.63
C LYS A 28 -16.57 9.20 -11.55
N ASP A 29 -15.76 8.15 -11.52
CA ASP A 29 -16.23 6.77 -11.36
C ASP A 29 -15.52 6.11 -10.15
N PRO A 30 -16.25 5.78 -9.07
CA PRO A 30 -15.67 5.11 -7.90
C PRO A 30 -15.20 3.68 -8.19
N LYS A 31 -15.67 3.04 -9.28
CA LYS A 31 -15.24 1.69 -9.69
C LYS A 31 -13.98 1.69 -10.55
N SER A 32 -13.58 2.86 -11.06
CA SER A 32 -12.34 3.03 -11.83
C SER A 32 -11.09 2.74 -10.99
N THR A 33 -9.95 2.48 -11.62
CA THR A 33 -8.68 2.27 -10.92
C THR A 33 -8.32 3.45 -10.01
N LEU A 34 -8.52 4.68 -10.50
CA LEU A 34 -8.31 5.90 -9.70
C LEU A 34 -9.32 5.99 -8.54
N GLY A 35 -10.60 5.72 -8.81
CA GLY A 35 -11.65 5.74 -7.79
C GLY A 35 -11.39 4.75 -6.65
N LYS A 36 -11.00 3.51 -7.00
CA LYS A 36 -10.61 2.48 -6.03
C LYS A 36 -9.38 2.89 -5.23
N LEU A 37 -8.33 3.34 -5.91
CA LEU A 37 -7.09 3.78 -5.25
C LEU A 37 -7.33 4.96 -4.29
N CYS A 38 -8.06 5.98 -4.71
CA CYS A 38 -8.41 7.10 -3.84
C CYS A 38 -9.32 6.68 -2.68
N SER A 39 -10.22 5.73 -2.90
CA SER A 39 -11.08 5.17 -1.85
C SER A 39 -10.28 4.39 -0.81
N ASP A 40 -9.35 3.53 -1.25
CA ASP A 40 -8.53 2.71 -0.37
C ASP A 40 -7.55 3.58 0.44
N LEU A 41 -6.89 4.56 -0.20
CA LEU A 41 -6.02 5.52 0.49
C LEU A 41 -6.80 6.39 1.48
N ALA A 42 -8.00 6.86 1.11
CA ALA A 42 -8.81 7.66 2.03
C ALA A 42 -9.21 6.86 3.27
N LYS A 43 -9.61 5.58 3.12
CA LYS A 43 -9.93 4.70 4.24
C LYS A 43 -8.75 4.51 5.18
N LEU A 44 -7.55 4.30 4.63
CA LEU A 44 -6.32 4.19 5.42
C LEU A 44 -5.99 5.48 6.17
N CYS A 45 -6.39 6.63 5.64
CA CYS A 45 -6.16 7.94 6.25
C CYS A 45 -7.27 8.38 7.22
N GLU A 46 -8.43 7.70 7.29
CA GLU A 46 -9.52 8.03 8.23
C GLU A 46 -9.06 8.20 9.69
N PRO A 47 -8.20 7.33 10.27
CA PRO A 47 -7.74 7.51 11.66
C PRO A 47 -6.75 8.67 11.85
N VAL A 48 -6.19 9.23 10.78
CA VAL A 48 -5.17 10.29 10.87
C VAL A 48 -5.78 11.62 11.31
N GLU A 49 -6.95 11.98 10.78
CA GLU A 49 -7.62 13.25 11.08
C GLU A 49 -7.92 13.46 12.59
N PRO A 50 -8.57 12.50 13.30
CA PRO A 50 -8.78 12.64 14.74
C PRO A 50 -7.47 12.58 15.54
N LEU A 51 -6.45 11.86 15.06
CA LEU A 51 -5.13 11.81 15.68
C LEU A 51 -4.45 13.19 15.64
N LEU A 52 -4.46 13.85 14.48
CA LEU A 52 -3.92 15.20 14.33
C LEU A 52 -4.70 16.23 15.18
N LEU A 53 -6.03 16.10 15.30
CA LEU A 53 -6.85 17.00 16.12
C LEU A 53 -6.44 16.90 17.60
N ARG A 54 -6.22 15.67 18.07
CA ARG A 54 -5.76 15.40 19.43
C ARG A 54 -4.36 15.96 19.69
N LEU A 55 -3.47 15.91 18.71
CA LEU A 55 -2.10 16.45 18.83
C LEU A 55 -2.07 17.98 18.77
N GLN A 56 -3.00 18.59 18.03
CA GLN A 56 -3.13 20.05 17.96
C GLN A 56 -3.73 20.64 19.25
N SER A 57 -4.64 19.91 19.89
CA SER A 57 -5.27 20.28 21.17
C SER A 57 -4.42 19.91 22.40
N GLY A 58 -3.66 18.81 22.32
CA GLY A 58 -2.71 18.36 23.32
C GLY A 58 -1.29 18.71 22.90
N THR A 59 -0.88 19.95 23.16
CA THR A 59 0.45 20.47 22.81
C THR A 59 1.56 19.76 23.58
N SER A 60 2.07 18.64 23.05
CA SER A 60 3.39 18.10 23.41
C SER A 60 4.49 18.96 22.76
N ASN A 61 4.54 20.25 23.10
CA ASN A 61 5.36 21.30 22.46
C ASN A 61 6.89 21.14 22.64
N GLY A 62 7.37 19.95 22.97
CA GLY A 62 8.79 19.68 23.11
C GLY A 62 9.19 18.22 22.98
N ASN A 63 8.34 17.32 22.49
CA ASN A 63 8.74 15.93 22.29
C ASN A 63 9.42 15.77 20.90
N PRO A 64 10.76 15.64 20.81
CA PRO A 64 11.46 15.48 19.54
C PRO A 64 11.08 14.18 18.82
N ASP A 65 10.63 13.16 19.54
CA ASP A 65 10.15 11.90 18.94
C ASP A 65 8.79 12.08 18.29
N MET A 66 7.95 13.00 18.80
CA MET A 66 6.67 13.34 18.16
C MET A 66 6.90 14.06 16.83
N ALA A 67 7.86 14.98 16.76
CA ALA A 67 8.22 15.65 15.51
C ALA A 67 8.68 14.64 14.45
N LYS A 68 9.57 13.71 14.82
CA LYS A 68 10.03 12.63 13.91
C LYS A 68 8.90 11.70 13.47
N ALA A 69 8.01 11.34 14.39
CA ALA A 69 6.85 10.50 14.08
C ALA A 69 5.90 11.19 13.08
N LEU A 70 5.65 12.48 13.30
CA LEU A 70 4.83 13.31 12.42
C LEU A 70 5.50 13.52 11.05
N ASP A 71 6.82 13.69 11.00
CA ASP A 71 7.56 13.79 9.74
C ASP A 71 7.45 12.49 8.93
N PHE A 72 7.63 11.33 9.57
CA PHE A 72 7.45 10.03 8.92
C PHE A 72 6.02 9.84 8.39
N LEU A 73 5.01 10.24 9.16
CA LEU A 73 3.62 10.23 8.70
C LEU A 73 3.39 11.21 7.54
N SER A 74 4.00 12.39 7.58
CA SER A 74 3.94 13.40 6.51
C SER A 74 4.52 12.87 5.20
N GLU A 75 5.64 12.16 5.25
CA GLU A 75 6.26 11.52 4.09
C GLU A 75 5.33 10.45 3.49
N ALA A 76 4.75 9.58 4.33
CA ALA A 76 3.80 8.55 3.87
C ALA A 76 2.56 9.17 3.20
N LEU A 77 2.00 10.24 3.78
CA LEU A 77 0.89 10.99 3.18
C LEU A 77 1.29 11.66 1.86
N GLN A 78 2.52 12.18 1.77
CA GLN A 78 3.04 12.78 0.54
C GLN A 78 3.23 11.73 -0.57
N GLU A 79 3.71 10.55 -0.24
CA GLU A 79 3.80 9.42 -1.18
C GLU A 79 2.41 9.01 -1.70
N ALA A 80 1.39 8.99 -0.84
CA ALA A 80 0.01 8.73 -1.24
C ALA A 80 -0.52 9.78 -2.23
N VAL A 81 -0.27 11.06 -1.96
CA VAL A 81 -0.62 12.16 -2.89
C VAL A 81 0.12 12.01 -4.22
N ASN A 82 1.40 11.65 -4.19
CA ASN A 82 2.20 11.44 -5.41
C ASN A 82 1.68 10.25 -6.23
N LEU A 83 1.27 9.18 -5.57
CA LEU A 83 0.69 8.00 -6.22
C LEU A 83 -0.63 8.36 -6.92
N ILE A 84 -1.50 9.12 -6.26
CA ILE A 84 -2.74 9.66 -6.85
C ILE A 84 -2.40 10.51 -8.08
N ALA A 85 -1.46 11.44 -7.96
CA ALA A 85 -1.05 12.31 -9.07
C ALA A 85 -0.48 11.52 -10.26
N LYS A 86 0.28 10.45 -9.98
CA LYS A 86 0.80 9.54 -11.02
C LYS A 86 -0.34 8.87 -11.78
N VAL A 87 -1.36 8.37 -11.07
CA VAL A 87 -2.51 7.71 -11.69
C VAL A 87 -3.38 8.71 -12.47
N GLN A 88 -3.59 9.92 -11.94
CA GLN A 88 -4.35 10.97 -12.63
C GLN A 88 -3.72 11.42 -13.95
N ARG A 89 -2.38 11.44 -14.03
CA ARG A 89 -1.64 11.81 -15.25
C ARG A 89 -1.46 10.65 -16.23
N ALA A 90 -1.63 9.42 -15.77
CA ALA A 90 -1.46 8.24 -16.62
C ALA A 90 -2.72 8.01 -17.48
N GLY A 91 -2.52 7.85 -18.79
CA GLY A 91 -3.58 7.43 -19.69
C GLY A 91 -4.06 6.00 -19.39
N PHE A 92 -5.30 5.68 -19.78
CA PHE A 92 -5.95 4.40 -19.50
C PHE A 92 -5.11 3.18 -19.90
N THR A 93 -4.49 3.19 -21.08
CA THR A 93 -3.65 2.11 -21.59
C THR A 93 -2.40 1.88 -20.72
N LYS A 94 -1.80 2.97 -20.22
CA LYS A 94 -0.63 2.90 -19.32
C LYS A 94 -1.01 2.32 -17.95
N LEU A 95 -2.18 2.69 -17.43
CA LEU A 95 -2.71 2.14 -16.17
C LEU A 95 -3.04 0.66 -16.26
N LEU A 96 -3.49 0.16 -17.42
CA LEU A 96 -3.73 -1.26 -17.63
C LEU A 96 -2.42 -2.07 -17.61
N LEU A 97 -1.36 -1.56 -18.25
CA LEU A 97 -0.04 -2.20 -18.29
C LEU A 97 0.68 -2.15 -16.94
N GLU A 98 0.51 -1.05 -16.18
CA GLU A 98 1.16 -0.85 -14.87
C GLU A 98 0.30 -1.31 -13.68
N LYS A 99 -0.80 -2.05 -13.91
CA LYS A 99 -1.76 -2.39 -12.85
C LYS A 99 -1.13 -3.10 -11.65
N SER A 100 -0.25 -4.08 -11.90
CA SER A 100 0.46 -4.81 -10.84
C SER A 100 1.44 -3.91 -10.07
N THR A 101 2.17 -3.05 -10.78
CA THR A 101 3.10 -2.07 -10.20
C THR A 101 2.36 -1.05 -9.33
N LEU A 102 1.20 -0.57 -9.78
CA LEU A 102 0.36 0.37 -9.02
C LEU A 102 -0.22 -0.29 -7.76
N GLN A 103 -0.64 -1.56 -7.84
CA GLN A 103 -1.08 -2.31 -6.66
C GLN A 103 0.06 -2.51 -5.65
N SER A 104 1.27 -2.82 -6.12
CA SER A 104 2.44 -2.93 -5.25
C SER A 104 2.77 -1.60 -4.59
N ALA A 105 2.77 -0.49 -5.34
CA ALA A 105 3.00 0.85 -4.81
C ALA A 105 1.93 1.25 -3.79
N LEU A 106 0.65 0.93 -4.05
CA LEU A 106 -0.44 1.16 -3.11
C LEU A 106 -0.23 0.38 -1.80
N LYS A 107 0.17 -0.91 -1.89
CA LYS A 107 0.46 -1.73 -0.71
C LYS A 107 1.62 -1.14 0.09
N GLU A 108 2.69 -0.71 -0.56
CA GLU A 108 3.86 -0.11 0.10
C GLU A 108 3.49 1.19 0.83
N VAL A 109 2.78 2.10 0.14
CA VAL A 109 2.29 3.35 0.73
C VAL A 109 1.34 3.06 1.89
N GLY A 110 0.46 2.08 1.75
CA GLY A 110 -0.47 1.68 2.81
C GLY A 110 0.25 1.20 4.07
N VAL A 111 1.27 0.36 3.92
CA VAL A 111 2.11 -0.09 5.06
C VAL A 111 2.81 1.08 5.73
N LYS A 112 3.35 2.03 4.96
CA LYS A 112 4.00 3.23 5.53
C LYS A 112 3.00 4.10 6.29
N LEU A 113 1.78 4.29 5.76
CA LEU A 113 0.71 5.03 6.43
C LEU A 113 0.30 4.38 7.75
N GLU A 114 0.01 3.08 7.74
CA GLU A 114 -0.36 2.32 8.94
C GLU A 114 0.72 2.42 10.01
N ARG A 115 1.99 2.23 9.61
CA ARG A 115 3.13 2.36 10.52
C ARG A 115 3.24 3.79 11.06
N GLY A 116 3.05 4.80 10.23
CA GLY A 116 3.11 6.20 10.66
C GLY A 116 2.04 6.53 11.68
N ILE A 117 0.80 6.07 11.44
CA ILE A 117 -0.31 6.21 12.40
C ILE A 117 0.02 5.53 13.73
N GLN A 118 0.55 4.31 13.69
CA GLN A 118 0.91 3.56 14.90
C GLN A 118 2.02 4.25 15.69
N VAL A 119 3.09 4.71 15.04
CA VAL A 119 4.19 5.43 15.69
C VAL A 119 3.66 6.71 16.35
N VAL A 120 2.94 7.55 15.60
CA VAL A 120 2.38 8.79 16.15
C VAL A 120 1.43 8.51 17.32
N THR A 121 0.60 7.47 17.21
CA THR A 121 -0.29 7.05 18.29
C THR A 121 0.49 6.60 19.53
N ALA A 122 1.52 5.77 19.37
CA ALA A 122 2.35 5.29 20.47
C ALA A 122 3.07 6.44 21.19
N VAL A 123 3.69 7.35 20.44
CA VAL A 123 4.36 8.54 21.01
C VAL A 123 3.34 9.44 21.71
N SER A 124 2.13 9.62 21.15
CA SER A 124 1.07 10.45 21.76
C SER A 124 0.55 9.90 23.09
N GLN A 125 0.65 8.58 23.31
CA GLN A 125 0.23 7.91 24.54
C GLN A 125 1.32 7.89 25.61
N GLY A 126 2.51 8.44 25.33
CA GLY A 126 3.63 8.41 26.28
C GLY A 126 4.20 7.00 26.50
N ARG A 127 3.98 6.06 25.57
CA ARG A 127 4.59 4.73 25.65
C ARG A 127 6.11 4.89 25.56
N ASN A 128 6.82 4.24 26.47
CA ASN A 128 8.26 4.42 26.65
C ASN A 128 9.01 4.05 25.36
N HIS A 129 10.08 4.77 25.01
CA HIS A 129 10.80 4.57 23.74
C HIS A 129 11.24 3.10 23.53
N GLU A 130 11.55 2.39 24.62
CA GLU A 130 11.86 0.94 24.60
C GLU A 130 10.63 0.06 24.31
N GLU A 131 9.45 0.39 24.85
CA GLU A 131 8.21 -0.34 24.56
C GLU A 131 7.77 -0.09 23.12
N MET A 132 7.90 1.15 22.63
CA MET A 132 7.64 1.49 21.23
C MET A 132 8.61 0.76 20.29
N LYS A 133 9.89 0.66 20.64
CA LYS A 133 10.86 -0.12 19.86
C LYS A 133 10.48 -1.61 19.83
N ARG A 134 10.07 -2.18 20.96
CA ARG A 134 9.59 -3.57 21.02
C ARG A 134 8.30 -3.80 20.23
N GLU A 135 7.34 -2.89 20.28
CA GLU A 135 6.11 -3.00 19.49
C GLU A 135 6.39 -2.83 17.99
N LEU A 136 7.26 -1.90 17.59
CA LEU A 136 7.67 -1.76 16.19
C LEU A 136 8.45 -2.97 15.68
N GLU A 137 9.33 -3.54 16.51
CA GLU A 137 10.02 -4.79 16.21
C GLU A 137 9.01 -5.94 16.06
N LYS A 138 8.03 -6.04 16.97
CA LYS A 138 6.95 -7.03 16.89
C LYS A 138 6.10 -6.88 15.63
N ILE A 139 5.72 -5.66 15.28
CA ILE A 139 4.95 -5.39 14.05
C ILE A 139 5.78 -5.73 12.80
N ALA A 140 7.08 -5.41 12.80
CA ALA A 140 7.98 -5.80 11.72
C ALA A 140 8.20 -7.32 11.63
N GLU A 141 8.17 -8.02 12.77
CA GLU A 141 8.20 -9.49 12.85
C GLU A 141 6.91 -10.10 12.28
N GLU A 142 5.75 -9.62 12.72
CA GLU A 142 4.43 -10.07 12.26
C GLU A 142 4.26 -9.82 10.75
N GLN A 143 4.76 -8.68 10.25
CA GLN A 143 4.74 -8.36 8.83
C GLN A 143 5.66 -9.30 8.03
N ARG A 144 6.88 -9.58 8.52
CA ARG A 144 7.80 -10.55 7.91
C ARG A 144 7.18 -11.94 7.85
N GLN A 145 6.50 -12.37 8.92
CA GLN A 145 5.79 -13.64 8.93
C GLN A 145 4.64 -13.68 7.92
N ARG A 146 3.87 -12.59 7.80
CA ARG A 146 2.81 -12.46 6.79
C ARG A 146 3.34 -12.53 5.37
N ASP A 147 4.42 -11.81 5.07
CA ASP A 147 5.03 -11.83 3.74
C ASP A 147 5.63 -13.21 3.42
N HIS A 148 6.19 -13.91 4.42
CA HIS A 148 6.65 -15.29 4.28
C HIS A 148 5.50 -16.28 4.01
N LEU A 149 4.37 -16.12 4.71
CA LEU A 149 3.16 -16.90 4.49
C LEU A 149 2.61 -16.68 3.08
N MET A 150 2.47 -15.43 2.66
CA MET A 150 2.00 -15.12 1.31
C MET A 150 2.96 -15.63 0.23
N ALA A 151 4.28 -15.53 0.43
CA ALA A 151 5.26 -16.09 -0.49
C ALA A 151 5.18 -17.62 -0.60
N ARG A 152 4.92 -18.32 0.53
CA ARG A 152 4.70 -19.77 0.54
C ARG A 152 3.42 -20.16 -0.20
N GLU A 153 2.30 -19.50 0.11
CA GLU A 153 1.02 -19.75 -0.56
C GLU A 153 1.11 -19.49 -2.07
N GLN A 154 1.82 -18.44 -2.48
CA GLN A 154 2.05 -18.14 -3.89
C GLN A 154 2.84 -19.26 -4.57
N LYS A 155 3.93 -19.73 -3.95
CA LYS A 155 4.74 -20.83 -4.48
C LYS A 155 3.95 -22.15 -4.58
N GLU A 156 3.09 -22.41 -3.61
CA GLU A 156 2.24 -23.61 -3.59
C GLU A 156 1.18 -23.55 -4.69
N ARG A 157 0.54 -22.39 -4.91
CA ARG A 157 -0.38 -22.20 -6.06
C ARG A 157 0.34 -22.37 -7.40
N ASP A 158 1.55 -21.84 -7.54
CA ASP A 158 2.33 -21.97 -8.77
C ASP A 158 2.70 -23.44 -9.06
N LEU A 159 3.08 -24.21 -8.02
CA LEU A 159 3.30 -25.65 -8.11
C LEU A 159 2.03 -26.41 -8.52
N GLN A 160 0.89 -26.12 -7.90
CA GLN A 160 -0.39 -26.75 -8.24
C GLN A 160 -0.84 -26.41 -9.67
N LEU A 161 -0.58 -25.19 -10.14
CA LEU A 161 -0.82 -24.79 -11.53
C LEU A 161 0.08 -25.56 -12.49
N HIS A 162 1.36 -25.73 -12.15
CA HIS A 162 2.31 -26.48 -12.97
C HIS A 162 1.95 -27.96 -13.07
N GLU A 163 1.59 -28.60 -11.96
CA GLU A 163 1.10 -29.99 -11.95
C GLU A 163 -0.18 -30.16 -12.78
N ARG A 164 -1.14 -29.24 -12.66
CA ARG A 164 -2.36 -29.25 -13.48
C ARG A 164 -2.05 -29.09 -14.97
N LEU A 165 -1.11 -28.22 -15.33
CA LEU A 165 -0.70 -28.04 -16.73
C LEU A 165 -0.02 -29.29 -17.28
N ASN A 166 0.89 -29.92 -16.53
CA ASN A 166 1.53 -31.17 -16.93
C ASN A 166 0.50 -32.30 -17.11
N ALA A 167 -0.47 -32.41 -16.19
CA ALA A 167 -1.55 -33.40 -16.31
C ALA A 167 -2.45 -33.17 -17.55
N ILE A 168 -2.54 -31.93 -18.05
CA ILE A 168 -3.24 -31.63 -19.32
C ILE A 168 -2.36 -32.06 -20.51
N PHE A 169 -1.06 -31.77 -20.49
CA PHE A 169 -0.13 -32.18 -21.54
C PHE A 169 -0.02 -33.71 -21.67
N ASP A 170 0.05 -34.43 -20.55
CA ASP A 170 0.08 -35.90 -20.54
C ASP A 170 -1.22 -36.55 -21.05
N ARG A 171 -2.33 -35.80 -21.03
CA ARG A 171 -3.64 -36.24 -21.55
C ARG A 171 -3.94 -35.73 -22.95
N MET A 172 -3.05 -34.95 -23.57
CA MET A 172 -3.19 -34.64 -24.99
C MET A 172 -2.95 -35.92 -25.77
N PRO A 173 -3.90 -36.37 -26.61
CA PRO A 173 -3.62 -37.46 -27.53
C PRO A 173 -2.46 -37.00 -28.42
N LEU A 174 -1.37 -37.76 -28.44
CA LEU A 174 -0.37 -37.67 -29.48
C LEU A 174 -1.09 -38.00 -30.78
N SER A 175 -1.58 -36.97 -31.47
CA SER A 175 -2.04 -37.07 -32.84
C SER A 175 -0.84 -37.50 -33.67
N SER A 176 -0.68 -38.81 -33.87
CA SER A 176 0.21 -39.33 -34.89
C SER A 176 -0.12 -38.61 -36.19
N PRO A 177 0.87 -38.11 -36.94
CA PRO A 177 0.61 -37.58 -38.26
C PRO A 177 -0.11 -38.67 -39.06
N SER A 178 -1.34 -38.38 -39.46
CA SER A 178 -2.05 -39.19 -40.44
C SER A 178 -1.24 -39.07 -41.73
N SER A 179 -0.45 -40.09 -42.00
CA SER A 179 0.21 -40.30 -43.28
C SER A 179 -0.88 -40.52 -44.33
N GLY A 180 -1.43 -39.42 -44.82
CA GLY A 180 -2.10 -39.40 -46.09
C GLY A 180 -1.10 -39.81 -47.17
N GLY A 181 -1.50 -40.76 -48.00
CA GLY A 181 -0.78 -41.09 -49.23
C GLY A 181 -0.46 -42.56 -49.37
N SER A 182 -1.36 -43.30 -50.03
CA SER A 182 -0.99 -44.01 -51.25
C SER A 182 -2.24 -44.48 -51.97
N ASN A 183 -2.57 -43.72 -52.99
CA ASN A 183 -3.45 -44.09 -54.09
C ASN A 183 -2.68 -45.12 -54.94
N SER A 184 -3.26 -46.28 -55.25
CA SER A 184 -2.76 -47.19 -56.30
C SER A 184 -3.91 -48.12 -56.72
N ASN A 185 -4.34 -47.90 -57.97
CA ASN A 185 -5.15 -48.73 -58.89
C ASN A 185 -5.84 -49.99 -58.37
#